data_AF-A0A075HQ70-F1
#
_entry.id   AF-A0A075HQ70-F1
#
_cell.length_a   1.000
_cell.length_b   1.000
_cell.length_c   1.000
_cell.angle_alpha   90.00
_cell.angle_beta   90.00
_cell.angle_gamma   90.00
#
_symmetry.space_group_name_H-M   'P 1'
#
loop_
_entity.id
_entity.type
_entity.pdbx_description
1 polymer ?
#
loop_
_entity_poly.entity_id
_entity_poly.type
_entity_poly.pdbx_seq_one_letter_code
_entity_poly.pdbx_strand_id
1 'polypeptide(L)'
;MSEQNKININSLNALILQEAETDPIQEIDSDLYNSISELIKNLKSEEHDGIEAKINQAMLKMVTDTTSALLKLRLEKAVLEKSNQSVLLNEEKYILDSKKEMAERKETVLSGILNGKPHSLDNQ
;
A
#
# COMPACT_ATOMS: atom_id res chain seq x y z
N MET A 1 9.76 0.42 -26.00
CA MET A 1 9.55 -0.04 -24.61
C MET A 1 8.57 -1.19 -24.69
N SER A 2 9.04 -2.40 -24.40
CA SER A 2 8.38 -3.67 -24.72
C SER A 2 7.10 -3.86 -23.92
N GLU A 3 5.98 -4.18 -24.59
CA GLU A 3 4.68 -4.49 -23.98
C GLU A 3 4.68 -5.71 -23.04
N GLN A 4 5.82 -6.40 -22.91
CA GLN A 4 5.97 -7.65 -22.15
C GLN A 4 6.12 -7.48 -20.63
N ASN A 5 6.30 -6.27 -20.11
CA ASN A 5 6.42 -6.00 -18.67
C ASN A 5 5.19 -5.30 -18.06
N LYS A 6 4.05 -5.29 -18.75
CA LYS A 6 2.84 -4.67 -18.19
C LYS A 6 2.26 -5.54 -17.08
N ILE A 7 2.10 -4.98 -15.88
CA ILE A 7 1.48 -5.70 -14.77
C ILE A 7 0.07 -6.17 -15.15
N ASN A 8 -0.26 -7.38 -14.76
CA ASN A 8 -1.59 -7.95 -14.93
C ASN A 8 -1.99 -8.69 -13.66
N ILE A 9 -3.20 -9.24 -13.63
CA ILE A 9 -3.74 -9.91 -12.45
C ILE A 9 -2.92 -11.13 -12.03
N ASN A 10 -2.32 -11.86 -12.98
CA ASN A 10 -1.52 -13.05 -12.69
C ASN A 10 -0.18 -12.67 -12.06
N SER A 11 0.50 -11.65 -12.59
CA SER A 11 1.75 -11.18 -12.00
C SER A 11 1.52 -10.51 -10.64
N LEU A 12 0.43 -9.76 -10.47
CA LEU A 12 0.06 -9.19 -9.17
C LEU A 12 -0.24 -10.29 -8.12
N ASN A 13 -0.95 -11.35 -8.52
CA ASN A 13 -1.21 -12.50 -7.65
C ASN A 13 0.08 -13.27 -7.30
N ALA A 14 1.02 -13.40 -8.24
CA ALA A 14 2.31 -14.01 -7.95
C ALA A 14 3.13 -13.16 -6.94
N LEU A 15 3.11 -11.84 -7.10
CA LEU A 15 3.79 -10.91 -6.18
C LEU A 15 3.25 -11.00 -4.76
N ILE A 16 1.92 -10.98 -4.58
CA ILE A 16 1.35 -11.08 -3.22
C ILE A 16 1.61 -12.45 -2.60
N LEU A 17 1.62 -13.53 -3.39
CA LEU A 17 1.90 -14.86 -2.87
C LEU A 17 3.35 -14.95 -2.39
N GLN A 18 4.30 -14.49 -3.21
CA GLN A 18 5.71 -14.43 -2.83
C GLN A 18 5.91 -13.54 -1.60
N GLU A 19 5.26 -12.38 -1.55
CA GLU A 19 5.29 -11.52 -0.36
C GLU A 19 4.72 -12.28 0.84
N ALA A 20 3.59 -12.97 0.75
CA ALA A 20 3.01 -13.69 1.90
C ALA A 20 3.87 -14.87 2.40
N GLU A 21 4.53 -15.60 1.50
CA GLU A 21 5.31 -16.81 1.83
C GLU A 21 6.73 -16.51 2.33
N THR A 22 7.20 -15.27 2.18
CA THR A 22 8.54 -14.87 2.62
C THR A 22 8.49 -14.08 3.91
N ASP A 23 9.35 -14.38 4.87
CA ASP A 23 9.44 -13.59 6.12
C ASP A 23 9.91 -12.14 5.88
N PRO A 24 11.04 -11.89 5.18
CA PRO A 24 11.49 -10.54 4.91
C PRO A 24 10.67 -9.88 3.80
N ILE A 25 10.56 -8.54 3.86
CA ILE A 25 9.98 -7.73 2.79
C ILE A 25 10.79 -7.94 1.52
N GLN A 26 10.09 -8.23 0.43
CA GLN A 26 10.73 -8.46 -0.86
C GLN A 26 11.07 -7.15 -1.56
N GLU A 27 12.14 -7.15 -2.34
CA GLU A 27 12.38 -6.08 -3.30
C GLU A 27 11.40 -6.25 -4.47
N ILE A 28 10.68 -5.18 -4.79
CA ILE A 28 9.69 -5.12 -5.86
C ILE A 28 9.99 -3.94 -6.77
N ASP A 29 9.38 -3.94 -7.96
CA ASP A 29 9.52 -2.83 -8.89
C ASP A 29 9.12 -1.51 -8.24
N SER A 30 9.99 -0.49 -8.35
CA SER A 30 9.74 0.85 -7.83
C SER A 30 8.50 1.52 -8.41
N ASP A 31 8.09 1.12 -9.62
CA ASP A 31 6.93 1.66 -10.32
C ASP A 31 5.67 0.79 -10.15
N LEU A 32 5.69 -0.19 -9.24
CA LEU A 32 4.60 -1.15 -9.06
C LEU A 32 3.24 -0.47 -8.87
N TYR A 33 3.14 0.51 -7.97
CA TYR A 33 1.86 1.16 -7.67
C TYR A 33 1.35 2.00 -8.86
N ASN A 34 2.22 2.61 -9.65
CA ASN A 34 1.84 3.30 -10.88
C ASN A 34 1.37 2.32 -11.95
N SER A 35 2.08 1.20 -12.10
CA SER A 35 1.70 0.13 -13.03
C SER A 35 0.32 -0.45 -12.68
N ILE A 36 0.03 -0.67 -11.39
CA ILE A 36 -1.31 -1.10 -10.92
C ILE A 36 -2.37 -0.03 -11.20
N SER A 37 -2.04 1.24 -10.97
CA SER A 37 -2.93 2.37 -11.28
C SER A 37 -3.31 2.40 -12.76
N GLU A 38 -2.33 2.17 -13.64
CA GLU A 38 -2.58 2.07 -15.08
C GLU A 38 -3.47 0.87 -15.44
N LEU A 39 -3.22 -0.30 -14.83
CA LEU A 39 -4.08 -1.48 -15.00
C LEU A 39 -5.54 -1.18 -14.59
N ILE A 40 -5.74 -0.57 -13.42
CA ILE A 40 -7.07 -0.17 -12.93
C ILE A 40 -7.72 0.85 -13.87
N LYS A 41 -6.96 1.82 -14.37
CA LYS A 41 -7.45 2.81 -15.33
C LYS A 41 -7.96 2.15 -16.60
N ASN A 42 -7.20 1.20 -17.16
CA ASN A 42 -7.57 0.49 -18.37
C ASN A 42 -8.87 -0.33 -18.16
N LEU A 43 -8.95 -1.08 -17.05
CA LEU A 43 -10.16 -1.84 -16.68
C LEU A 43 -11.39 -0.93 -16.49
N LYS A 44 -11.21 0.34 -16.10
CA LYS A 44 -12.32 1.30 -15.94
C LYS A 44 -12.70 2.03 -17.23
N SER A 45 -11.78 2.15 -18.19
CA SER A 45 -12.01 2.92 -19.42
C SER A 45 -12.72 2.14 -20.51
N GLU A 46 -12.71 0.80 -20.43
CA GLU A 46 -13.36 -0.04 -21.42
C GLU A 46 -14.88 -0.11 -21.16
N GLU A 47 -15.66 0.21 -22.19
CA GLU A 47 -17.11 0.02 -22.18
C GLU A 47 -17.40 -1.47 -22.41
N HIS A 48 -18.00 -2.12 -21.42
CA HIS A 48 -18.41 -3.51 -21.51
C HIS A 48 -19.91 -3.64 -21.26
N ASP A 49 -20.55 -4.63 -21.88
CA ASP A 49 -21.97 -4.92 -21.71
C ASP A 49 -22.23 -6.37 -21.23
N GLY A 50 -23.39 -6.60 -20.62
CA GLY A 50 -23.87 -7.92 -20.26
C GLY A 50 -22.92 -8.73 -19.35
N ILE A 51 -22.46 -9.88 -19.86
CA ILE A 51 -21.57 -10.78 -19.12
C ILE A 51 -20.16 -10.20 -19.02
N GLU A 52 -19.70 -9.52 -20.05
CA GLU A 52 -18.37 -8.92 -20.11
C GLU A 52 -18.20 -7.86 -19.01
N ALA A 53 -19.23 -7.02 -18.81
CA ALA A 53 -19.25 -6.06 -17.71
C ALA A 53 -19.10 -6.71 -16.34
N LYS A 54 -19.75 -7.86 -16.11
CA LYS A 54 -19.65 -8.61 -14.85
C LYS A 54 -18.25 -9.19 -14.64
N ILE A 55 -17.64 -9.72 -15.71
CA ILE A 55 -16.27 -10.24 -15.67
C ILE A 55 -15.28 -9.11 -15.36
N ASN A 56 -15.39 -7.98 -16.05
CA ASN A 56 -14.53 -6.83 -15.82
C ASN A 56 -14.68 -6.26 -14.40
N GLN A 57 -15.91 -6.15 -13.88
CA GLN A 57 -16.13 -5.77 -12.49
C GLN A 57 -15.49 -6.73 -11.49
N ALA A 58 -15.56 -8.05 -11.74
CA ALA A 58 -14.90 -9.03 -10.90
C ALA A 58 -13.37 -8.89 -10.95
N MET A 59 -12.79 -8.68 -12.14
CA MET A 59 -11.36 -8.43 -12.32
C MET A 59 -10.91 -7.14 -11.59
N LEU A 60 -11.66 -6.04 -11.74
CA LEU A 60 -11.37 -4.78 -11.06
C LEU A 60 -11.40 -4.95 -9.54
N LYS A 61 -12.39 -5.69 -9.02
CA LYS A 61 -12.48 -6.02 -7.59
C LYS A 61 -11.26 -6.82 -7.13
N MET A 62 -10.88 -7.88 -7.86
CA MET A 62 -9.72 -8.69 -7.53
C MET A 62 -8.43 -7.87 -7.51
N VAL A 63 -8.18 -7.04 -8.55
CA VAL A 63 -6.98 -6.19 -8.60
C VAL A 63 -6.95 -5.21 -7.41
N THR A 64 -8.09 -4.60 -7.09
CA THR A 64 -8.19 -3.65 -5.97
C THR A 64 -7.97 -4.33 -4.62
N ASP A 65 -8.61 -5.47 -4.39
CA ASP A 65 -8.49 -6.23 -3.14
C ASP A 65 -7.06 -6.74 -2.95
N THR A 66 -6.45 -7.31 -4.00
CA THR A 66 -5.07 -7.80 -3.96
C THR A 66 -4.07 -6.66 -3.73
N THR A 67 -4.26 -5.51 -4.38
CA THR A 67 -3.39 -4.33 -4.17
C THR A 67 -3.46 -3.83 -2.72
N SER A 68 -4.68 -3.74 -2.17
CA SER A 68 -4.89 -3.34 -0.79
C SER A 68 -4.22 -4.31 0.19
N ALA A 69 -4.40 -5.62 -0.04
CA ALA A 69 -3.79 -6.66 0.77
C ALA A 69 -2.26 -6.64 0.68
N LEU A 70 -1.69 -6.46 -0.51
CA LEU A 70 -0.24 -6.36 -0.72
C LEU A 70 0.35 -5.16 0.03
N LEU A 71 -0.22 -3.97 -0.14
CA LEU A 71 0.24 -2.76 0.55
C LEU A 71 0.18 -2.95 2.07
N LYS A 72 -0.95 -3.47 2.59
CA LYS A 72 -1.12 -3.73 4.02
C LYS A 72 -0.07 -4.70 4.55
N LEU A 73 0.12 -5.83 3.87
CA LEU A 73 1.08 -6.87 4.24
C LEU A 73 2.51 -6.32 4.33
N ARG A 74 2.92 -5.56 3.30
CA ARG A 74 4.26 -4.94 3.27
C ARG A 74 4.46 -3.93 4.39
N LEU A 75 3.46 -3.10 4.67
CA LEU A 75 3.50 -2.16 5.80
C LEU A 75 3.57 -2.85 7.15
N GLU A 76 2.86 -3.96 7.34
CA GLU A 76 2.90 -4.74 8.59
C GLU A 76 4.28 -5.34 8.81
N LYS A 77 4.88 -5.91 7.76
CA LYS A 77 6.24 -6.43 7.81
C LYS A 77 7.29 -5.34 8.07
N ALA A 78 7.09 -4.12 7.56
CA ALA A 78 8.03 -3.00 7.71
C ALA A 78 8.22 -2.52 9.14
N VAL A 79 7.28 -2.88 10.02
CA VAL A 79 7.33 -2.53 11.45
C VAL A 79 7.98 -3.65 12.29
N LEU A 80 8.25 -4.83 11.71
CA LEU A 80 8.95 -5.91 12.41
C LEU A 80 10.44 -5.58 12.62
N GLU A 81 10.98 -5.96 13.78
CA GLU A 81 12.32 -5.58 14.26
C GLU A 81 13.51 -5.96 13.35
N LYS A 82 13.30 -6.83 12.36
CA LYS A 82 14.34 -7.29 11.42
C LYS A 82 14.04 -6.92 9.96
N SER A 83 13.11 -6.00 9.72
CA SER A 83 12.73 -5.62 8.37
C SER A 83 13.81 -4.78 7.70
N ASN A 84 14.15 -5.12 6.45
CA ASN A 84 15.02 -4.29 5.64
C ASN A 84 14.22 -3.12 5.05
N GLN A 85 14.25 -1.95 5.69
CA GLN A 85 13.49 -0.79 5.23
C GLN A 85 14.04 -0.16 3.93
N SER A 86 15.22 -0.60 3.45
CA SER A 86 15.80 -0.07 2.21
C SER A 86 14.98 -0.43 0.96
N VAL A 87 14.26 -1.56 1.00
CA VAL A 87 13.45 -2.06 -0.13
C VAL A 87 12.02 -1.50 -0.16
N LEU A 88 11.70 -0.57 0.75
CA LEU A 88 10.39 0.08 0.77
C LEU A 88 10.26 1.10 -0.36
N LEU A 89 9.06 1.15 -0.93
CA LEU A 89 8.68 2.13 -1.93
C LEU A 89 8.40 3.50 -1.29
N ASN A 90 8.40 4.55 -2.10
CA ASN A 90 8.24 5.93 -1.59
C ASN A 90 6.87 6.13 -0.94
N GLU A 91 5.83 5.54 -1.52
CA GLU A 91 4.46 5.54 -0.99
C GLU A 91 4.39 4.84 0.38
N GLU A 92 5.14 3.75 0.55
CA GLU A 92 5.20 2.99 1.80
C GLU A 92 5.92 3.78 2.89
N LYS A 93 7.06 4.39 2.54
CA LYS A 93 7.83 5.29 3.42
C LYS A 93 6.97 6.46 3.88
N TYR A 94 6.28 7.12 2.94
CA TYR A 94 5.36 8.23 3.24
C TYR A 94 4.29 7.85 4.28
N ILE A 95 3.70 6.67 4.14
CA ILE A 95 2.69 6.18 5.10
C ILE A 95 3.33 5.88 6.47
N LEU A 96 4.50 5.23 6.50
CA LEU A 96 5.18 4.88 7.76
C LEU A 96 5.67 6.11 8.52
N ASP A 97 6.22 7.10 7.81
CA ASP A 97 6.64 8.38 8.39
C ASP A 97 5.44 9.10 9.01
N SER A 98 4.30 9.13 8.32
CA SER A 98 3.06 9.70 8.84
C SER A 98 2.56 8.98 10.10
N LYS A 99 2.68 7.64 10.16
CA LYS A 99 2.31 6.86 11.36
C LYS A 99 3.23 7.18 12.54
N LYS A 100 4.54 7.34 12.29
CA LYS A 100 5.52 7.71 13.31
C LYS A 100 5.22 9.10 13.87
N GLU A 101 5.00 10.08 13.00
CA GLU A 101 4.64 11.44 13.41
C GLU A 101 3.35 11.45 14.26
N MET A 102 2.33 10.69 13.84
CA MET A 102 1.09 10.55 14.61
C MET A 102 1.35 9.97 16.01
N ALA A 103 2.22 8.97 16.13
CA ALA A 103 2.57 8.38 17.42
C ALA A 103 3.30 9.38 18.33
N GLU A 104 4.25 10.15 17.80
CA GLU A 104 4.97 11.19 18.53
C GLU A 104 4.04 12.32 19.01
N ARG A 105 3.11 12.75 18.15
CA ARG A 105 2.07 13.73 18.51
C ARG A 105 1.16 13.19 19.60
N LYS A 106 0.74 11.93 19.52
CA LYS A 106 -0.09 11.28 20.54
C LYS A 106 0.63 11.24 21.89
N GLU A 107 1.91 10.85 21.91
CA GLU A 107 2.71 10.80 23.13
C GLU A 107 2.89 12.17 23.76
N THR A 108 3.12 13.20 22.92
CA THR A 108 3.24 14.59 23.37
C THR A 108 1.96 15.07 24.07
N VAL A 109 0.79 14.81 23.46
CA VAL A 109 -0.51 15.17 24.05
C VAL A 109 -0.73 14.43 25.36
N LEU A 110 -0.47 13.11 25.39
CA LEU A 110 -0.63 12.29 26.59
C LEU A 110 0.27 12.76 27.73
N SER A 111 1.54 13.02 27.45
CA SER A 111 2.50 13.58 28.40
C SER A 111 2.05 14.93 28.94
N GLY A 112 1.47 15.81 28.11
CA GLY A 112 0.89 17.07 28.55
C GLY A 112 -0.23 16.87 29.59
N ILE A 113 -1.18 15.99 29.27
CA ILE A 113 -2.32 15.64 30.14
C ILE A 113 -1.84 15.07 31.48
N LEU A 114 -0.93 14.09 31.45
CA LEU A 114 -0.42 13.44 32.66
C LEU A 114 0.36 14.41 33.57
N ASN A 115 1.00 15.42 32.99
CA ASN A 115 1.70 16.46 33.73
C ASN A 115 0.80 17.64 34.17
N GLY A 116 -0.52 17.51 34.01
CA GLY A 116 -1.48 18.55 34.41
C GLY A 116 -1.38 19.84 33.58
N LYS A 117 -0.72 19.79 32.42
CA LYS A 117 -0.63 20.93 31.49
C LYS A 117 -1.73 20.77 30.43
N PRO A 118 -2.78 21.62 30.43
CA PRO A 118 -3.76 21.59 29.36
C PRO A 118 -3.04 21.84 28.02
N HIS A 119 -3.16 20.90 27.10
CA HIS A 119 -2.58 21.04 25.77
C HIS A 119 -3.43 22.04 24.99
N SER A 120 -3.09 23.34 25.06
CA SER A 120 -3.61 24.32 24.11
C SER A 120 -2.94 24.05 22.78
N LEU A 121 -3.74 23.61 21.80
CA LEU A 121 -3.32 23.42 20.41
C LEU A 121 -3.20 24.77 19.66
N ASP A 122 -3.39 25.90 20.35
CA ASP A 122 -3.55 27.24 19.75
C ASP A 122 -2.26 28.06 19.63
N ASN A 123 -1.09 27.49 19.87
CA ASN A 123 0.17 28.18 19.60
C ASN A 123 0.76 27.70 18.27
N GLN A 124 0.22 28.22 17.17
CA GLN A 124 0.90 28.31 15.87
C GLN A 124 1.40 29.74 15.65
#